data_AF-A0A210QR49-F1
#
_entry.id   AF-A0A210QR49-F1
#
_cell.length_a   1.000
_cell.length_b   1.000
_cell.length_c   1.000
_cell.angle_alpha   90.00
_cell.angle_beta   90.00
_cell.angle_gamma   90.00
#
_symmetry.space_group_name_H-M   'P 1'
#
loop_
_entity.id
_entity.type
_entity.pdbx_description
1 polymer ?
#
loop_
_entity_poly.entity_id
_entity_poly.type
_entity_poly.pdbx_seq_one_letter_code
_entity_poly.pdbx_strand_id
1 'polypeptide(L)'
;MPVTSALQRPVTELIDELKAKIALLEGDRKAYYETSQYAMKKNRESILTLRRENKEVRKKLSDSLSQDHHVINKAFGDRPVEKAAMKNKTGRQAITIMDHKVCDTVKRLNSLRHQTASKQKRLETLQTKYEQMVQDSSEAVATDKGESADAQTMRYLENSYDKTSLKIDEAIHLKRIYEDIKKKLEVEAEKFPCILDAMEAEIRGTRSELKELKAMHADAQISKEAAQAELAKNEKVVYTERKQREIELQKMKKEAEDKKIQHERIERRIAQRGSIQADDINPQEKQALQGEEQQQKITSYEEAFRQIKEATGVSDTMEVVHRFENQGNTTKHLEDLKSQNEKSITRLSEEKMKLQDLFEEMKYSGDAKLSRYRKKSFIFVVSTIFLMDILLFSSVNYECSCYVDQG
;
A
#
# COMPACT_ATOMS: atom_id res chain seq x y z
N MET A 1 138.91 -49.76 -49.06
CA MET A 1 140.34 -50.09 -48.90
C MET A 1 140.47 -51.59 -48.58
N PRO A 2 141.59 -52.22 -48.97
CA PRO A 2 141.72 -53.60 -49.46
C PRO A 2 142.20 -54.56 -48.33
N VAL A 3 141.94 -55.87 -48.40
CA VAL A 3 142.78 -56.99 -48.92
C VAL A 3 143.74 -57.64 -47.90
N THR A 4 143.56 -58.96 -47.76
CA THR A 4 144.44 -60.07 -47.32
C THR A 4 145.80 -59.83 -46.63
N SER A 5 146.11 -60.62 -45.58
CA SER A 5 147.16 -61.68 -45.63
C SER A 5 147.24 -62.50 -44.33
N ALA A 6 147.56 -63.78 -44.49
CA ALA A 6 147.54 -64.88 -43.52
C ALA A 6 148.65 -64.87 -42.44
N LEU A 7 148.39 -65.54 -41.30
CA LEU A 7 149.38 -66.21 -40.42
C LEU A 7 148.65 -67.23 -39.52
N GLN A 8 148.97 -68.52 -39.67
CA GLN A 8 148.46 -69.63 -38.84
C GLN A 8 148.96 -69.47 -37.38
N ARG A 9 148.03 -69.44 -36.40
CA ARG A 9 148.34 -69.39 -34.96
C ARG A 9 148.44 -70.81 -34.36
N PRO A 10 149.30 -71.05 -33.35
CA PRO A 10 149.62 -72.38 -32.84
C PRO A 10 148.47 -73.00 -32.02
N VAL A 11 148.28 -74.31 -32.17
CA VAL A 11 147.22 -75.11 -31.51
C VAL A 11 147.25 -75.02 -29.97
N THR A 12 148.40 -74.72 -29.39
CA THR A 12 148.60 -74.57 -27.93
C THR A 12 147.87 -73.36 -27.33
N GLU A 13 147.84 -72.23 -28.04
CA GLU A 13 147.14 -71.03 -27.55
C GLU A 13 145.62 -71.24 -27.52
N LEU A 14 145.07 -71.98 -28.51
CA LEU A 14 143.65 -72.31 -28.57
C LEU A 14 143.23 -73.24 -27.42
N ILE A 15 144.11 -74.17 -27.01
CA ILE A 15 143.87 -75.07 -25.89
C ILE A 15 143.86 -74.31 -24.56
N ASP A 16 144.78 -73.36 -24.37
CA ASP A 16 144.83 -72.59 -23.12
C ASP A 16 143.69 -71.57 -23.02
N GLU A 17 143.24 -71.00 -24.15
CA GLU A 17 142.05 -70.16 -24.22
C GLU A 17 140.76 -70.96 -23.92
N LEU A 18 140.64 -72.19 -24.43
CA LEU A 18 139.54 -73.10 -24.08
C LEU A 18 139.57 -73.53 -22.60
N LYS A 19 140.75 -73.80 -22.04
CA LYS A 19 140.89 -74.10 -20.60
C LYS A 19 140.53 -72.90 -19.73
N ALA A 20 140.93 -71.69 -20.10
CA ALA A 20 140.54 -70.46 -19.41
C ALA A 20 139.01 -70.23 -19.48
N LYS A 21 138.39 -70.52 -20.63
CA LYS A 21 136.93 -70.45 -20.80
C LYS A 21 136.18 -71.49 -19.98
N ILE A 22 136.70 -72.71 -19.88
CA ILE A 22 136.14 -73.75 -19.00
C ILE A 22 136.25 -73.33 -17.54
N ALA A 23 137.41 -72.83 -17.10
CA ALA A 23 137.60 -72.34 -15.73
C ALA A 23 136.66 -71.17 -15.37
N LEU A 24 136.42 -70.25 -16.32
CA LEU A 24 135.47 -69.15 -16.15
C LEU A 24 134.02 -69.68 -16.03
N LEU A 25 133.62 -70.60 -16.92
CA LEU A 25 132.28 -71.21 -16.87
C LEU A 25 132.06 -72.04 -15.60
N GLU A 26 133.10 -72.71 -15.10
CA GLU A 26 133.07 -73.42 -13.83
C GLU A 26 132.99 -72.45 -12.64
N GLY A 27 133.70 -71.33 -12.70
CA GLY A 27 133.61 -70.23 -11.74
C GLY A 27 132.21 -69.60 -11.69
N ASP A 28 131.64 -69.29 -12.85
CA ASP A 28 130.28 -68.76 -12.99
C ASP A 28 129.25 -69.78 -12.48
N ARG A 29 129.36 -71.05 -12.91
CA ARG A 29 128.46 -72.12 -12.44
C ARG A 29 128.52 -72.26 -10.91
N LYS A 30 129.71 -72.14 -10.31
CA LYS A 30 129.89 -72.18 -8.87
C LYS A 30 129.28 -70.93 -8.19
N ALA A 31 129.53 -69.74 -8.71
CA ALA A 31 128.96 -68.49 -8.19
C ALA A 31 127.43 -68.45 -8.31
N TYR A 32 126.85 -68.94 -9.40
CA TYR A 32 125.40 -69.10 -9.58
C TYR A 32 124.83 -70.10 -8.59
N TYR A 33 125.49 -71.24 -8.38
CA TYR A 33 125.05 -72.24 -7.40
C TYR A 33 125.11 -71.67 -5.97
N GLU A 34 126.19 -70.99 -5.61
CA GLU A 34 126.36 -70.35 -4.30
C GLU A 34 125.34 -69.23 -4.09
N THR A 35 125.08 -68.39 -5.11
CA THR A 35 124.07 -67.32 -5.06
C THR A 35 122.66 -67.90 -4.95
N SER A 36 122.33 -68.96 -5.69
CA SER A 36 121.05 -69.65 -5.59
C SER A 36 120.87 -70.32 -4.22
N GLN A 37 121.91 -70.98 -3.69
CA GLN A 37 121.89 -71.56 -2.36
C GLN A 37 121.75 -70.50 -1.27
N TYR A 38 122.45 -69.37 -1.42
CA TYR A 38 122.32 -68.23 -0.52
C TYR A 38 120.92 -67.61 -0.57
N ALA A 39 120.35 -67.42 -1.77
CA ALA A 39 118.98 -66.95 -1.96
C ALA A 39 117.95 -67.92 -1.38
N MET A 40 118.12 -69.23 -1.56
CA MET A 40 117.28 -70.26 -0.95
C MET A 40 117.38 -70.26 0.57
N LYS A 41 118.58 -70.07 1.13
CA LYS A 41 118.79 -69.93 2.57
C LYS A 41 118.12 -68.66 3.11
N LYS A 42 118.30 -67.51 2.46
CA LYS A 42 117.64 -66.24 2.81
C LYS A 42 116.12 -66.32 2.70
N ASN A 43 115.59 -66.99 1.67
CA ASN A 43 114.15 -67.22 1.51
C ASN A 43 113.61 -68.15 2.61
N ARG A 44 114.34 -69.20 2.98
CA ARG A 44 113.99 -70.07 4.13
C ARG A 44 113.97 -69.27 5.44
N GLU A 45 114.97 -68.44 5.69
CA GLU A 45 115.02 -67.55 6.85
C GLU A 45 113.86 -66.53 6.86
N SER A 46 113.50 -65.98 5.69
CA SER A 46 112.37 -65.06 5.51
C SER A 46 111.02 -65.74 5.75
N ILE A 47 110.85 -66.98 5.29
CA ILE A 47 109.63 -67.76 5.58
C ILE A 47 109.53 -68.06 7.08
N LEU A 48 110.64 -68.36 7.75
CA LEU A 48 110.66 -68.63 9.19
C LEU A 48 110.35 -67.38 10.02
N THR A 49 110.85 -66.21 9.61
CA THR A 49 110.51 -64.92 10.25
C THR A 49 109.02 -64.59 10.05
N LEU A 50 108.51 -64.65 8.82
CA LEU A 50 107.08 -64.41 8.53
C LEU A 50 106.14 -65.39 9.25
N ARG A 51 106.56 -66.65 9.44
CA ARG A 51 105.79 -67.63 10.24
C ARG A 51 105.79 -67.28 11.73
N ARG A 52 106.92 -66.79 12.27
CA ARG A 52 106.99 -66.29 13.65
C ARG A 52 106.11 -65.06 13.83
N GLU A 53 106.20 -64.08 12.93
CA GLU A 53 105.37 -62.88 12.94
C GLU A 53 103.88 -63.20 12.82
N ASN A 54 103.49 -64.11 11.91
CA ASN A 54 102.09 -64.56 11.83
C ASN A 54 101.62 -65.24 13.13
N LYS A 55 102.48 -66.05 13.76
CA LYS A 55 102.17 -66.67 15.05
C LYS A 55 102.01 -65.61 16.15
N GLU A 56 102.87 -64.58 16.16
CA GLU A 56 102.77 -63.46 17.10
C GLU A 56 101.52 -62.61 16.88
N VAL A 57 101.17 -62.28 15.64
CA VAL A 57 99.97 -61.52 15.31
C VAL A 57 98.71 -62.32 15.67
N ARG A 58 98.67 -63.62 15.39
CA ARG A 58 97.56 -64.50 15.83
C ARG A 58 97.45 -64.56 17.35
N LYS A 59 98.58 -64.61 18.06
CA LYS A 59 98.61 -64.57 19.51
C LYS A 59 98.09 -63.23 20.04
N LYS A 60 98.57 -62.10 19.52
CA LYS A 60 98.11 -60.75 19.88
C LYS A 60 96.60 -60.58 19.62
N LEU A 61 96.09 -61.09 18.51
CA LEU A 61 94.65 -61.07 18.21
C LEU A 61 93.86 -61.92 19.21
N SER A 62 94.34 -63.13 19.52
CA SER A 62 93.72 -64.00 20.53
C SER A 62 93.72 -63.36 21.92
N ASP A 63 94.82 -62.74 22.33
CA ASP A 63 94.95 -62.06 23.62
C ASP A 63 94.01 -60.84 23.70
N SER A 64 93.91 -60.05 22.62
CA SER A 64 92.98 -58.90 22.55
C SER A 64 91.52 -59.34 22.59
N LEU A 65 91.14 -60.41 21.88
CA LEU A 65 89.78 -60.94 21.92
C LEU A 65 89.44 -61.55 23.28
N SER A 66 90.40 -62.22 23.92
CA SER A 66 90.25 -62.75 25.29
C SER A 66 90.04 -61.64 26.31
N GLN A 67 90.80 -60.54 26.21
CA GLN A 67 90.64 -59.37 27.06
C GLN A 67 89.26 -58.72 26.86
N ASP A 68 88.82 -58.53 25.61
CA ASP A 68 87.48 -58.02 25.30
C ASP A 68 86.37 -58.91 25.88
N HIS A 69 86.49 -60.24 25.74
CA HIS A 69 85.55 -61.17 26.35
C HIS A 69 85.57 -61.12 27.89
N HIS A 70 86.73 -60.93 28.50
CA HIS A 70 86.85 -60.78 29.96
C HIS A 70 86.14 -59.51 30.46
N VAL A 71 86.36 -58.37 29.78
CA VAL A 71 85.72 -57.09 30.12
C VAL A 71 84.20 -57.18 29.96
N ILE A 72 83.72 -57.75 28.84
CA ILE A 72 82.28 -57.96 28.60
C ILE A 72 81.68 -58.88 29.67
N ASN A 73 82.34 -59.99 30.00
CA ASN A 73 81.83 -60.94 30.99
C ASN A 73 81.75 -60.34 32.40
N LYS A 74 82.70 -59.48 32.78
CA LYS A 74 82.68 -58.77 34.06
C LYS A 74 81.61 -57.68 34.11
N ALA A 75 81.44 -56.91 33.03
CA ALA A 75 80.46 -55.82 32.97
C ALA A 75 79.00 -56.31 32.91
N PHE A 76 78.74 -57.45 32.27
CA PHE A 76 77.39 -58.02 32.13
C PHE A 76 77.15 -59.25 33.02
N GLY A 77 77.83 -59.34 34.17
CA GLY A 77 77.69 -60.47 35.11
C GLY A 77 76.24 -60.73 35.52
N ASP A 78 75.50 -59.67 35.84
CA ASP A 78 74.12 -59.73 36.34
C ASP A 78 73.07 -59.65 35.21
N ARG A 79 73.51 -59.60 33.95
CA ARG A 79 72.66 -59.30 32.78
C ARG A 79 72.83 -60.36 31.68
N PRO A 80 72.21 -61.53 31.82
CA PRO A 80 72.47 -62.68 30.95
C PRO A 80 72.02 -62.47 29.49
N VAL A 81 70.94 -61.71 29.27
CA VAL A 81 70.39 -61.42 27.93
C VAL A 81 71.31 -60.49 27.15
N GLU A 82 71.76 -59.40 27.78
CA GLU A 82 72.71 -58.47 27.21
C GLU A 82 74.05 -59.15 26.98
N LYS A 83 74.54 -59.93 27.94
CA LYS A 83 75.78 -60.72 27.83
C LYS A 83 75.79 -61.62 26.60
N ALA A 84 74.69 -62.34 26.35
CA ALA A 84 74.56 -63.20 25.17
C ALA A 84 74.63 -62.41 23.85
N ALA A 85 74.02 -61.21 23.80
CA ALA A 85 74.04 -60.34 22.62
C ALA A 85 75.42 -59.73 22.31
N MET A 86 76.37 -59.81 23.25
CA MET A 86 77.73 -59.25 23.14
C MET A 86 78.83 -60.29 22.94
N LYS A 87 78.48 -61.59 22.89
CA LYS A 87 79.45 -62.71 22.89
C LYS A 87 80.48 -62.68 21.75
N ASN A 88 80.17 -62.07 20.60
CA ASN A 88 81.05 -62.03 19.42
C ASN A 88 81.43 -60.59 19.01
N LYS A 89 81.36 -59.63 19.94
CA LYS A 89 81.58 -58.21 19.66
C LYS A 89 82.81 -57.70 20.41
N THR A 90 83.49 -56.73 19.84
CA THR A 90 84.60 -56.06 20.52
C THR A 90 84.07 -55.13 21.60
N GLY A 91 84.91 -54.78 22.58
CA GLY A 91 84.51 -53.90 23.68
C GLY A 91 83.94 -52.55 23.20
N ARG A 92 84.52 -52.00 22.12
CA ARG A 92 84.05 -50.73 21.53
C ARG A 92 82.68 -50.85 20.85
N GLN A 93 82.43 -51.95 20.14
CA GLN A 93 81.10 -52.23 19.58
C GLN A 93 80.07 -52.47 20.69
N ALA A 94 80.52 -52.96 21.85
CA ALA A 94 79.62 -53.19 22.96
C ALA A 94 79.11 -51.89 23.59
N ILE A 95 79.99 -50.90 23.71
CA ILE A 95 79.64 -49.55 24.19
C ILE A 95 78.59 -48.91 23.27
N THR A 96 78.83 -48.86 21.96
CA THR A 96 77.88 -48.23 21.01
C THR A 96 76.49 -48.88 21.02
N ILE A 97 76.42 -50.21 21.15
CA ILE A 97 75.13 -50.90 21.22
C ILE A 97 74.41 -50.60 22.53
N MET A 98 75.13 -50.50 23.64
CA MET A 98 74.53 -50.11 24.91
C MET A 98 74.09 -48.64 24.90
N ASP A 99 74.86 -47.76 24.28
CA ASP A 99 74.48 -46.35 24.10
C ASP A 99 73.20 -46.22 23.27
N HIS A 100 73.06 -46.98 22.19
CA HIS A 100 71.82 -47.03 21.42
C HIS A 100 70.64 -47.52 22.26
N LYS A 101 70.82 -48.59 23.07
CA LYS A 101 69.78 -49.08 23.98
C LYS A 101 69.39 -48.05 25.04
N VAL A 102 70.35 -47.32 25.60
CA VAL A 102 70.09 -46.22 26.53
C VAL A 102 69.30 -45.12 25.82
N CYS A 103 69.68 -44.75 24.59
CA CYS A 103 68.94 -43.76 23.81
C CYS A 103 67.48 -44.21 23.56
N ASP A 104 67.26 -45.47 23.20
CA ASP A 104 65.92 -46.01 22.94
C ASP A 104 65.05 -46.06 24.19
N THR A 105 65.63 -46.48 25.33
CA THR A 105 64.93 -46.48 26.62
C THR A 105 64.61 -45.07 27.10
N VAL A 106 65.51 -44.10 26.91
CA VAL A 106 65.27 -42.68 27.19
C VAL A 106 64.17 -42.12 26.30
N LYS A 107 64.18 -42.40 25.00
CA LYS A 107 63.09 -42.01 24.07
C LYS A 107 61.75 -42.59 24.52
N ARG A 108 61.71 -43.87 24.91
CA ARG A 108 60.50 -44.52 25.43
C ARG A 108 60.02 -43.85 26.72
N LEU A 109 60.93 -43.54 27.64
CA LEU A 109 60.62 -42.87 28.89
C LEU A 109 60.09 -41.45 28.64
N ASN A 110 60.71 -40.68 27.75
CA ASN A 110 60.24 -39.34 27.37
C ASN A 110 58.85 -39.39 26.72
N SER A 111 58.59 -40.38 25.86
CA SER A 111 57.26 -40.61 25.28
C SER A 111 56.21 -40.89 26.37
N LEU A 112 56.51 -41.78 27.32
CA LEU A 112 55.62 -42.06 28.45
C LEU A 112 55.41 -40.84 29.35
N ARG A 113 56.46 -40.08 29.66
CA ARG A 113 56.34 -38.81 30.42
C ARG A 113 55.42 -37.82 29.72
N HIS A 114 55.57 -37.65 28.41
CA HIS A 114 54.71 -36.78 27.63
C HIS A 114 53.25 -37.25 27.66
N GLN A 115 53.00 -38.56 27.50
CA GLN A 115 51.64 -39.11 27.62
C GLN A 115 51.03 -38.87 28.99
N THR A 116 51.79 -39.08 30.07
CA THR A 116 51.33 -38.81 31.43
C THR A 116 51.03 -37.33 31.64
N ALA A 117 51.92 -36.43 31.21
CA ALA A 117 51.71 -34.99 31.31
C ALA A 117 50.46 -34.52 30.53
N SER A 118 50.26 -35.04 29.31
CA SER A 118 49.08 -34.73 28.49
C SER A 118 47.79 -35.23 29.14
N LYS A 119 47.80 -36.43 29.73
CA LYS A 119 46.65 -36.96 30.48
C LYS A 119 46.37 -36.15 31.74
N GLN A 120 47.41 -35.74 32.46
CA GLN A 120 47.28 -34.91 33.66
C GLN A 120 46.66 -33.55 33.33
N LYS A 121 47.15 -32.86 32.29
CA LYS A 121 46.57 -31.60 31.82
C LYS A 121 45.11 -31.78 31.41
N ARG A 122 44.77 -32.88 30.72
CA ARG A 122 43.37 -33.18 30.37
C ARG A 122 42.50 -33.38 31.61
N LEU A 123 43.02 -34.06 32.63
CA LEU A 123 42.33 -34.29 33.89
C LEU A 123 42.06 -32.95 34.60
N GLU A 124 43.05 -32.08 34.69
CA GLU A 124 42.90 -30.72 35.25
C GLU A 124 41.83 -29.92 34.50
N THR A 125 41.87 -29.89 33.16
CA THR A 125 40.84 -29.19 32.38
C THR A 125 39.44 -29.78 32.56
N LEU A 126 39.34 -31.07 32.87
CA LEU A 126 38.05 -31.73 33.10
C LEU A 126 37.54 -31.43 34.52
N GLN A 127 38.43 -31.37 35.51
CA GLN A 127 38.12 -30.94 36.87
C GLN A 127 37.62 -29.50 36.90
N THR A 128 38.32 -28.56 36.25
CA THR A 128 37.88 -27.16 36.20
C THR A 128 36.51 -27.01 35.54
N LYS A 129 36.24 -27.78 34.47
CA LYS A 129 34.92 -27.79 33.82
C LYS A 129 33.84 -28.37 34.71
N TYR A 130 34.15 -29.43 35.46
CA TYR A 130 33.22 -30.02 36.39
C TYR A 130 32.88 -29.05 37.54
N GLU A 131 33.88 -28.39 38.12
CA GLU A 131 33.69 -27.35 39.14
C GLU A 131 32.82 -26.20 38.62
N GLN A 132 33.06 -25.74 37.39
CA GLN A 132 32.22 -24.74 36.72
C GLN A 132 30.77 -25.22 36.58
N MET A 133 30.54 -26.43 36.06
CA MET A 133 29.18 -26.97 35.90
C MET A 133 28.44 -27.12 37.25
N VAL A 134 29.15 -27.48 38.32
CA VAL A 134 28.56 -27.57 39.67
C VAL A 134 28.18 -26.18 40.18
N GLN A 135 29.05 -25.18 39.97
CA GLN A 135 28.78 -23.79 40.33
C GLN A 135 27.58 -23.24 39.56
N ASP A 136 27.56 -23.39 38.23
CA ASP A 136 26.47 -22.95 37.35
C ASP A 136 25.15 -23.64 37.75
N SER A 137 25.19 -24.94 38.05
CA SER A 137 24.01 -25.68 38.53
C SER A 137 23.50 -25.15 39.88
N SER A 138 24.40 -24.74 40.78
CA SER A 138 24.01 -24.17 42.07
C SER A 138 23.39 -22.77 41.92
N GLU A 139 23.94 -21.96 41.01
CA GLU A 139 23.43 -20.63 40.67
C GLU A 139 22.06 -20.74 40.01
N ALA A 140 21.89 -21.66 39.05
CA ALA A 140 20.60 -21.93 38.43
C ALA A 140 19.52 -22.30 39.47
N VAL A 141 19.83 -23.17 40.44
CA VAL A 141 18.90 -23.52 41.53
C VAL A 141 18.59 -22.32 42.45
N ALA A 142 19.57 -21.46 42.71
CA ALA A 142 19.37 -20.23 43.50
C ALA A 142 18.50 -19.20 42.76
N THR A 143 18.63 -19.11 41.44
CA THR A 143 17.76 -18.26 40.61
C THR A 143 16.33 -18.77 40.53
N ASP A 144 16.13 -20.09 40.42
CA ASP A 144 14.80 -20.72 40.34
C ASP A 144 14.00 -20.59 41.65
N LYS A 145 14.67 -20.68 42.80
CA LYS A 145 14.06 -20.45 44.11
C LYS A 145 13.70 -18.97 44.38
N GLY A 146 14.09 -18.04 43.50
CA GLY A 146 13.78 -16.61 43.65
C GLY A 146 14.58 -15.89 44.74
N GLU A 147 15.64 -16.52 45.25
CA GLU A 147 16.52 -15.95 46.29
C GLU A 147 17.65 -15.11 45.68
N SER A 148 17.97 -15.31 44.39
CA SER A 148 18.94 -14.46 43.69
C SER A 148 18.39 -13.05 43.49
N ALA A 149 19.24 -12.04 43.72
CA ALA A 149 18.91 -10.63 43.49
C ALA A 149 18.44 -10.40 42.04
N ASP A 150 19.06 -11.09 41.08
CA ASP A 150 18.69 -11.00 39.68
C ASP A 150 17.26 -11.50 39.42
N ALA A 151 16.86 -12.62 40.04
CA ALA A 151 15.50 -13.14 39.92
C ALA A 151 14.46 -12.17 40.53
N GLN A 152 14.80 -11.48 41.61
CA GLN A 152 13.94 -10.45 42.20
C GLN A 152 13.81 -9.22 41.29
N THR A 153 14.92 -8.77 40.68
CA THR A 153 14.88 -7.66 39.71
C THR A 153 14.06 -8.01 38.48
N MET A 154 14.18 -9.23 37.95
CA MET A 154 13.38 -9.69 36.82
C MET A 154 11.88 -9.67 37.14
N ARG A 155 11.47 -10.22 38.29
CA ARG A 155 10.06 -10.17 38.72
C ARG A 155 9.56 -8.74 38.90
N TYR A 156 10.40 -7.83 39.43
CA TYR A 156 10.03 -6.43 39.56
C TYR A 156 9.83 -5.76 38.19
N LEU A 157 10.75 -6.01 37.24
CA LEU A 157 10.67 -5.47 35.89
C LEU A 157 9.46 -6.02 35.13
N GLU A 158 9.17 -7.31 35.25
CA GLU A 158 7.97 -7.96 34.69
C GLU A 158 6.69 -7.32 35.25
N ASN A 159 6.57 -7.21 36.58
CA ASN A 159 5.40 -6.58 37.21
C ASN A 159 5.25 -5.10 36.81
N SER A 160 6.37 -4.38 36.70
CA SER A 160 6.36 -2.98 36.25
C SER A 160 5.91 -2.89 34.79
N TYR A 161 6.38 -3.80 33.94
CA TYR A 161 6.01 -3.88 32.54
C TYR A 161 4.51 -4.15 32.39
N ASP A 162 3.99 -5.18 33.05
CA ASP A 162 2.55 -5.53 33.02
C ASP A 162 1.68 -4.37 33.50
N LYS A 163 2.10 -3.68 34.57
CA LYS A 163 1.42 -2.48 35.07
C LYS A 163 1.41 -1.35 34.05
N THR A 164 2.50 -1.14 33.31
CA THR A 164 2.54 -0.13 32.23
C THR A 164 1.71 -0.55 31.02
N SER A 165 1.70 -1.84 30.66
CA SER A 165 0.88 -2.38 29.58
C SER A 165 -0.60 -2.15 29.87
N LEU A 166 -1.06 -2.48 31.07
CA LEU A 166 -2.46 -2.29 31.49
C LEU A 166 -2.87 -0.81 31.42
N LYS A 167 -2.00 0.11 31.84
CA LYS A 167 -2.24 1.56 31.71
C LYS A 167 -2.34 2.02 30.26
N ILE A 168 -1.53 1.45 29.36
CA ILE A 168 -1.58 1.76 27.93
C ILE A 168 -2.93 1.28 27.35
N ASP A 169 -3.35 0.07 27.69
CA ASP A 169 -4.63 -0.48 27.25
C ASP A 169 -5.82 0.36 27.76
N GLU A 170 -5.78 0.79 29.02
CA GLU A 170 -6.75 1.74 29.59
C GLU A 170 -6.74 3.08 28.84
N ALA A 171 -5.56 3.63 28.53
CA ALA A 171 -5.44 4.88 27.79
C ALA A 171 -5.96 4.75 26.35
N ILE A 172 -5.71 3.62 25.68
CA ILE A 172 -6.27 3.31 24.36
C ILE A 172 -7.79 3.20 24.44
N HIS A 173 -8.32 2.53 25.46
CA HIS A 173 -9.76 2.41 25.68
C HIS A 173 -10.41 3.78 25.91
N LEU A 174 -9.84 4.62 26.78
CA LEU A 174 -10.30 5.99 27.01
C LEU A 174 -10.24 6.82 25.72
N LYS A 175 -9.14 6.73 24.97
CA LYS A 175 -9.01 7.42 23.68
C LYS A 175 -10.13 7.04 22.72
N ARG A 176 -10.45 5.75 22.58
CA ARG A 176 -11.56 5.28 21.72
C ARG A 176 -12.90 5.88 22.17
N ILE A 177 -13.16 5.90 23.48
CA ILE A 177 -14.39 6.52 24.02
C ILE A 177 -14.44 8.01 23.67
N TYR A 178 -13.35 8.75 23.86
CA TYR A 178 -13.30 10.17 23.51
C TYR A 178 -13.43 10.42 22.01
N GLU A 179 -12.86 9.57 21.17
CA GLU A 179 -13.05 9.63 19.72
C GLU A 179 -14.51 9.40 19.33
N ASP A 180 -15.20 8.47 19.97
CA ASP A 180 -16.61 8.20 19.70
C ASP A 180 -17.52 9.33 20.21
N ILE A 181 -17.22 9.93 21.37
CA ILE A 181 -17.90 11.14 21.85
C ILE A 181 -17.69 12.27 20.84
N LYS A 182 -16.45 12.48 20.38
CA LYS A 182 -16.13 13.50 19.38
C LYS A 182 -16.93 13.30 18.09
N LYS A 183 -16.97 12.08 17.54
CA LYS A 183 -17.75 11.79 16.33
C LYS A 183 -19.24 12.10 16.51
N LYS A 184 -19.82 11.76 17.67
CA LYS A 184 -21.23 12.09 17.97
C LYS A 184 -21.45 13.60 17.99
N LEU A 185 -20.58 14.35 18.65
CA LEU A 185 -20.64 15.81 18.68
C LEU A 185 -20.44 16.44 17.30
N GLU A 186 -19.55 15.89 16.47
CA GLU A 186 -19.37 16.35 15.08
C GLU A 186 -20.64 16.14 14.25
N VAL A 187 -21.27 14.96 14.35
CA VAL A 187 -22.54 14.68 13.67
C VAL A 187 -23.68 15.58 14.16
N GLU A 188 -23.73 15.89 15.45
CA GLU A 188 -24.71 16.86 15.98
C GLU A 188 -24.41 18.28 15.51
N ALA A 189 -23.13 18.67 15.48
CA ALA A 189 -22.69 19.97 15.01
C ALA A 189 -23.06 20.21 13.53
N GLU A 190 -22.92 19.18 12.68
CA GLU A 190 -23.31 19.23 11.27
C GLU A 190 -24.84 19.40 11.08
N LYS A 191 -25.66 18.96 12.03
CA LYS A 191 -27.13 19.10 11.94
C LYS A 191 -27.61 20.51 12.29
N PHE A 192 -26.91 21.24 13.16
CA PHE A 192 -27.38 22.56 13.60
C PHE A 192 -27.56 23.57 12.45
N PRO A 193 -26.66 23.69 11.46
CA PRO A 193 -26.87 24.57 10.31
C PRO A 193 -28.16 24.27 9.54
N CYS A 194 -28.46 23.00 9.27
CA CYS A 194 -29.67 22.60 8.56
C CYS A 194 -30.94 22.98 9.35
N ILE A 195 -30.92 22.79 10.67
CA ILE A 195 -32.03 23.18 11.55
C ILE A 195 -32.19 24.71 11.54
N LEU A 196 -31.08 25.45 11.63
CA LEU A 196 -31.10 26.92 11.58
C LEU A 196 -31.62 27.42 10.24
N ASP A 197 -31.16 26.87 9.12
CA ASP A 197 -31.62 27.24 7.77
C ASP A 197 -33.12 26.99 7.60
N ALA A 198 -33.62 25.87 8.12
CA ALA A 198 -35.05 25.54 8.12
C ALA A 198 -35.87 26.53 8.96
N MET A 199 -35.42 26.84 10.19
CA MET A 199 -36.07 27.83 11.05
C MET A 199 -36.03 29.24 10.43
N GLU A 200 -34.91 29.63 9.81
CA GLU A 200 -34.81 30.89 9.10
C GLU A 200 -35.74 30.96 7.88
N ALA A 201 -35.88 29.85 7.14
CA ALA A 201 -36.81 29.77 6.02
C ALA A 201 -38.27 29.93 6.48
N GLU A 202 -38.65 29.30 7.60
CA GLU A 202 -39.97 29.45 8.21
C GLU A 202 -40.23 30.89 8.66
N ILE A 203 -39.25 31.54 9.30
CA ILE A 203 -39.33 32.96 9.68
C ILE A 203 -39.48 33.86 8.44
N ARG A 204 -38.77 33.56 7.34
CA ARG A 204 -38.91 34.30 6.08
C ARG A 204 -40.31 34.11 5.47
N GLY A 205 -40.83 32.88 5.46
CA GLY A 205 -42.17 32.56 4.98
C GLY A 205 -43.24 33.32 5.75
N THR A 206 -43.26 33.17 7.08
CA THR A 206 -44.23 33.86 7.96
C THR A 206 -44.15 35.39 7.87
N ARG A 207 -42.94 35.96 7.68
CA ARG A 207 -42.79 37.40 7.42
C ARG A 207 -43.39 37.82 6.08
N SER A 208 -43.27 37.00 5.04
CA SER A 208 -43.90 37.26 3.74
C SER A 208 -45.41 37.20 3.84
N GLU A 209 -45.95 36.14 4.44
CA GLU A 209 -47.39 35.97 4.67
C GLU A 209 -47.97 37.14 5.47
N LEU A 210 -47.28 37.58 6.53
CA LEU A 210 -47.69 38.73 7.33
C LEU A 210 -47.69 40.03 6.51
N LYS A 211 -46.73 40.20 5.59
CA LYS A 211 -46.69 41.36 4.69
C LYS A 211 -47.87 41.34 3.71
N GLU A 212 -48.17 40.18 3.13
CA GLU A 212 -49.31 39.99 2.23
C GLU A 212 -50.64 40.23 2.96
N LEU A 213 -50.80 39.69 4.16
CA LEU A 213 -52.00 39.89 4.99
C LEU A 213 -52.21 41.36 5.35
N LYS A 214 -51.12 42.10 5.64
CA LYS A 214 -51.18 43.55 5.87
C LYS A 214 -51.59 44.33 4.62
N ALA A 215 -51.09 43.94 3.46
CA ALA A 215 -51.50 44.55 2.18
C ALA A 215 -52.99 44.30 1.91
N MET A 216 -53.44 43.05 2.05
CA MET A 216 -54.85 42.69 1.92
C MET A 216 -55.75 43.44 2.90
N HIS A 217 -55.31 43.60 4.16
CA HIS A 217 -56.04 44.39 5.15
C HIS A 217 -56.14 45.86 4.74
N ALA A 218 -55.05 46.46 4.23
CA ALA A 218 -55.06 47.84 3.75
C ALA A 218 -56.04 48.01 2.57
N ASP A 219 -56.02 47.08 1.61
CA ASP A 219 -56.94 47.08 0.46
C ASP A 219 -58.40 46.93 0.90
N ALA A 220 -58.67 46.02 1.85
CA ALA A 220 -60.00 45.83 2.43
C ALA A 220 -60.48 47.09 3.17
N GLN A 221 -59.59 47.78 3.88
CA GLN A 221 -59.91 49.04 4.57
C GLN A 221 -60.21 50.16 3.58
N ILE A 222 -59.42 50.30 2.49
CA ILE A 222 -59.68 51.26 1.41
C ILE A 222 -61.05 50.97 0.75
N SER A 223 -61.33 49.70 0.46
CA SER A 223 -62.61 49.28 -0.13
C SER A 223 -63.80 49.60 0.79
N LYS A 224 -63.66 49.36 2.10
CA LYS A 224 -64.66 49.73 3.11
C LYS A 224 -64.88 51.23 3.15
N GLU A 225 -63.80 52.03 3.19
CA GLU A 225 -63.89 53.50 3.22
C GLU A 225 -64.54 54.05 1.94
N ALA A 226 -64.21 53.49 0.78
CA ALA A 226 -64.85 53.83 -0.49
C ALA A 226 -66.34 53.50 -0.49
N ALA A 227 -66.74 52.32 0.00
CA ALA A 227 -68.14 51.93 0.11
C ALA A 227 -68.91 52.83 1.10
N GLN A 228 -68.30 53.21 2.22
CA GLN A 228 -68.87 54.16 3.18
C GLN A 228 -69.03 55.57 2.57
N ALA A 229 -68.05 56.03 1.78
CA ALA A 229 -68.12 57.30 1.09
C ALA A 229 -69.24 57.33 0.02
N GLU A 230 -69.37 56.27 -0.78
CA GLU A 230 -70.45 56.12 -1.75
C GLU A 230 -71.82 56.03 -1.06
N LEU A 231 -71.93 55.29 0.05
CA LEU A 231 -73.16 55.26 0.85
C LEU A 231 -73.54 56.66 1.34
N ALA A 232 -72.59 57.41 1.93
CA ALA A 232 -72.83 58.77 2.41
C ALA A 232 -73.21 59.75 1.28
N LYS A 233 -72.65 59.58 0.08
CA LYS A 233 -73.02 60.35 -1.12
C LYS A 233 -74.44 60.02 -1.56
N ASN A 234 -74.80 58.74 -1.63
CA ASN A 234 -76.15 58.31 -2.00
C ASN A 234 -77.19 58.76 -0.97
N GLU A 235 -76.89 58.70 0.32
CA GLU A 235 -77.75 59.24 1.39
C GLU A 235 -78.00 60.74 1.21
N LYS A 236 -76.96 61.52 0.89
CA LYS A 236 -77.10 62.96 0.60
C LYS A 236 -77.99 63.20 -0.62
N VAL A 237 -77.78 62.45 -1.71
CA VAL A 237 -78.60 62.56 -2.92
C VAL A 237 -80.07 62.27 -2.59
N VAL A 238 -80.35 61.14 -1.94
CA VAL A 238 -81.72 60.76 -1.52
C VAL A 238 -82.33 61.81 -0.61
N TYR A 239 -81.57 62.38 0.33
CA TYR A 239 -82.05 63.45 1.20
C TYR A 239 -82.41 64.72 0.39
N THR A 240 -81.54 65.14 -0.54
CA THR A 240 -81.79 66.32 -1.38
C THR A 240 -82.99 66.12 -2.30
N GLU A 241 -83.14 64.96 -2.92
CA GLU A 241 -84.30 64.63 -3.75
C GLU A 241 -85.59 64.60 -2.92
N ARG A 242 -85.57 63.99 -1.72
CA ARG A 242 -86.73 63.99 -0.81
C ARG A 242 -87.14 65.42 -0.48
N LYS A 243 -86.18 66.30 -0.16
CA LYS A 243 -86.44 67.71 0.12
C LYS A 243 -86.99 68.46 -1.09
N GLN A 244 -86.45 68.22 -2.29
CA GLN A 244 -86.97 68.79 -3.53
C GLN A 244 -88.40 68.34 -3.81
N ARG A 245 -88.68 67.03 -3.71
CA ARG A 245 -90.04 66.48 -3.87
C ARG A 245 -91.01 67.06 -2.84
N GLU A 246 -90.57 67.26 -1.61
CA GLU A 246 -91.40 67.90 -0.57
C GLU A 246 -91.74 69.35 -0.92
N ILE A 247 -90.76 70.13 -1.40
CA ILE A 247 -90.96 71.50 -1.88
C ILE A 247 -91.93 71.53 -3.07
N GLU A 248 -91.74 70.65 -4.06
CA GLU A 248 -92.63 70.55 -5.22
C GLU A 248 -94.05 70.13 -4.82
N LEU A 249 -94.20 69.15 -3.94
CA LEU A 249 -95.49 68.75 -3.40
C LEU A 249 -96.17 69.90 -2.64
N GLN A 250 -95.42 70.67 -1.85
CA GLN A 250 -95.95 71.85 -1.17
C GLN A 250 -96.39 72.93 -2.18
N LYS A 251 -95.61 73.16 -3.24
CA LYS A 251 -95.97 74.09 -4.33
C LYS A 251 -97.25 73.65 -5.03
N MET A 252 -97.35 72.38 -5.42
CA MET A 252 -98.55 71.81 -6.05
C MET A 252 -99.77 71.84 -5.13
N LYS A 253 -99.60 71.56 -3.83
CA LYS A 253 -100.68 71.71 -2.84
C LYS A 253 -101.16 73.15 -2.74
N LYS A 254 -100.25 74.11 -2.75
CA LYS A 254 -100.60 75.54 -2.75
C LYS A 254 -101.35 75.94 -4.02
N GLU A 255 -100.85 75.54 -5.19
CA GLU A 255 -101.54 75.79 -6.47
C GLU A 255 -102.92 75.13 -6.53
N ALA A 256 -103.06 73.91 -5.99
CA ALA A 256 -104.35 73.23 -5.89
C ALA A 256 -105.31 73.95 -4.93
N GLU A 257 -104.84 74.41 -3.78
CA GLU A 257 -105.65 75.21 -2.85
C GLU A 257 -106.04 76.56 -3.46
N ASP A 258 -105.12 77.24 -4.16
CA ASP A 258 -105.41 78.47 -4.90
C ASP A 258 -106.48 78.24 -5.98
N LYS A 259 -106.38 77.14 -6.75
CA LYS A 259 -107.39 76.74 -7.73
C LYS A 259 -108.70 76.34 -7.08
N LYS A 260 -108.69 75.69 -5.91
CA LYS A 260 -109.89 75.39 -5.13
C LYS A 260 -110.56 76.67 -4.64
N ILE A 261 -109.80 77.65 -4.15
CA ILE A 261 -110.33 78.97 -3.79
C ILE A 261 -110.90 79.69 -5.01
N GLN A 262 -110.24 79.59 -6.18
CA GLN A 262 -110.78 80.14 -7.42
C GLN A 262 -112.02 79.40 -7.91
N HIS A 263 -112.05 78.07 -7.84
CA HIS A 263 -113.21 77.25 -8.15
C HIS A 263 -114.33 77.50 -7.17
N GLU A 264 -114.09 77.67 -5.87
CA GLU A 264 -115.10 78.04 -4.88
C GLU A 264 -115.62 79.46 -5.15
N ARG A 265 -114.75 80.39 -5.60
CA ARG A 265 -115.18 81.72 -6.09
C ARG A 265 -115.99 81.66 -7.39
N ILE A 266 -115.67 80.73 -8.30
CA ILE A 266 -116.38 80.50 -9.57
C ILE A 266 -117.66 79.71 -9.33
N GLU A 267 -117.69 78.76 -8.41
CA GLU A 267 -118.83 77.95 -8.00
C GLU A 267 -119.81 78.81 -7.20
N ARG A 268 -119.34 79.73 -6.34
CA ARG A 268 -120.19 80.82 -5.82
C ARG A 268 -120.75 81.72 -6.94
N ARG A 269 -120.10 81.79 -8.11
CA ARG A 269 -120.53 82.56 -9.29
C ARG A 269 -121.48 81.76 -10.21
N ILE A 270 -121.29 80.44 -10.33
CA ILE A 270 -122.08 79.50 -11.14
C ILE A 270 -123.30 78.99 -10.36
N ALA A 271 -123.22 78.86 -9.04
CA ALA A 271 -124.39 78.68 -8.16
C ALA A 271 -125.35 79.88 -8.23
N GLN A 272 -124.91 81.03 -8.78
CA GLN A 272 -125.76 82.18 -9.14
C GLN A 272 -126.23 82.21 -10.61
N ARG A 273 -125.76 81.31 -11.49
CA ARG A 273 -126.22 81.22 -12.90
C ARG A 273 -126.11 79.78 -13.42
N GLY A 274 -127.26 79.12 -13.58
CA GLY A 274 -127.35 77.75 -14.08
C GLY A 274 -127.13 77.59 -15.60
N SER A 275 -126.87 76.32 -15.95
CA SER A 275 -127.32 75.58 -17.16
C SER A 275 -126.48 75.56 -18.46
N ILE A 276 -126.18 74.32 -18.90
CA ILE A 276 -126.28 73.72 -20.27
C ILE A 276 -125.04 73.53 -21.19
N GLN A 277 -124.66 72.24 -21.34
CA GLN A 277 -124.45 71.32 -22.51
C GLN A 277 -123.37 71.47 -23.63
N ALA A 278 -122.91 70.27 -24.07
CA ALA A 278 -122.61 69.75 -25.44
C ALA A 278 -121.31 70.20 -26.16
N ASP A 279 -120.67 69.50 -27.12
CA ASP A 279 -120.55 68.11 -27.65
C ASP A 279 -119.38 68.13 -28.69
N ASP A 280 -118.59 67.06 -28.79
CA ASP A 280 -118.05 66.29 -29.95
C ASP A 280 -117.37 66.88 -31.26
N ILE A 281 -116.59 65.99 -31.94
CA ILE A 281 -116.23 65.84 -33.40
C ILE A 281 -114.78 66.17 -33.95
N ASN A 282 -113.96 65.09 -34.12
CA ASN A 282 -113.40 64.46 -35.37
C ASN A 282 -112.31 65.15 -36.31
N PRO A 283 -111.80 64.53 -37.43
CA PRO A 283 -110.37 64.24 -37.73
C PRO A 283 -109.88 64.77 -39.12
N GLN A 284 -108.67 64.41 -39.62
CA GLN A 284 -108.38 64.11 -41.07
C GLN A 284 -106.91 63.80 -41.45
N GLU A 285 -106.80 63.06 -42.58
CA GLU A 285 -105.68 62.37 -43.26
C GLU A 285 -104.79 63.24 -44.20
N LYS A 286 -103.60 62.76 -44.63
CA LYS A 286 -103.25 62.41 -46.05
C LYS A 286 -101.74 62.19 -46.39
N GLN A 287 -101.56 61.35 -47.42
CA GLN A 287 -100.56 61.36 -48.53
C GLN A 287 -99.37 60.37 -48.55
N ALA A 288 -99.27 59.67 -49.69
CA ALA A 288 -98.32 58.63 -50.08
C ALA A 288 -97.57 59.02 -51.37
N LEU A 289 -96.56 58.19 -51.73
CA LEU A 289 -95.85 58.04 -53.02
C LEU A 289 -94.53 58.81 -53.22
N GLN A 290 -93.45 58.32 -52.57
CA GLN A 290 -92.07 58.41 -53.11
C GLN A 290 -91.08 57.38 -52.50
N GLY A 291 -91.59 56.25 -51.96
CA GLY A 291 -90.81 55.38 -51.08
C GLY A 291 -90.50 53.97 -51.58
N GLU A 292 -91.02 53.49 -52.71
CA GLU A 292 -91.04 52.04 -52.97
C GLU A 292 -89.65 51.36 -53.11
N GLU A 293 -88.65 51.98 -53.73
CA GLU A 293 -87.30 51.38 -53.82
C GLU A 293 -86.52 51.46 -52.50
N GLN A 294 -86.70 52.54 -51.73
CA GLN A 294 -86.11 52.66 -50.40
C GLN A 294 -86.80 51.71 -49.42
N GLN A 295 -88.13 51.56 -49.54
CA GLN A 295 -88.92 50.64 -48.76
C GLN A 295 -88.51 49.19 -49.02
N GLN A 296 -88.24 48.81 -50.27
CA GLN A 296 -87.76 47.45 -50.59
C GLN A 296 -86.37 47.14 -50.01
N LYS A 297 -85.45 48.12 -50.03
CA LYS A 297 -84.14 47.97 -49.36
C LYS A 297 -84.30 47.91 -47.84
N ILE A 298 -85.18 48.73 -47.27
CA ILE A 298 -85.50 48.73 -45.85
C ILE A 298 -86.11 47.38 -45.45
N THR A 299 -87.06 46.83 -46.21
CA THR A 299 -87.65 45.50 -45.93
C THR A 299 -86.63 44.38 -46.07
N SER A 300 -85.70 44.47 -47.03
CA SER A 300 -84.61 43.49 -47.17
C SER A 300 -83.64 43.53 -45.99
N TYR A 301 -83.25 44.72 -45.53
CA TYR A 301 -82.43 44.86 -44.32
C TYR A 301 -83.20 44.42 -43.07
N GLU A 302 -84.50 44.75 -42.95
CA GLU A 302 -85.34 44.29 -41.84
C GLU A 302 -85.49 42.77 -41.81
N GLU A 303 -85.59 42.10 -42.96
CA GLU A 303 -85.61 40.63 -43.04
C GLU A 303 -84.27 40.01 -42.65
N ALA A 304 -83.15 40.55 -43.13
CA ALA A 304 -81.82 40.11 -42.72
C ALA A 304 -81.57 40.32 -41.21
N PHE A 305 -82.00 41.46 -40.67
CA PHE A 305 -81.91 41.74 -39.23
C PHE A 305 -82.84 40.86 -38.40
N ARG A 306 -84.01 40.51 -38.92
CA ARG A 306 -84.94 39.56 -38.26
C ARG A 306 -84.35 38.16 -38.20
N GLN A 307 -83.72 37.70 -39.28
CA GLN A 307 -83.00 36.42 -39.27
C GLN A 307 -81.84 36.41 -38.27
N ILE A 308 -81.06 37.50 -38.18
CA ILE A 308 -79.99 37.62 -37.18
C ILE A 308 -80.56 37.63 -35.77
N LYS A 309 -81.66 38.36 -35.54
CA LYS A 309 -82.36 38.45 -34.25
C LYS A 309 -82.89 37.08 -33.80
N GLU A 310 -83.43 36.30 -34.73
CA GLU A 310 -83.93 34.94 -34.49
C GLU A 310 -82.79 33.93 -34.24
N ALA A 311 -81.71 33.99 -35.03
CA ALA A 311 -80.54 33.12 -34.87
C ALA A 311 -79.75 33.40 -33.57
N THR A 312 -79.79 34.65 -33.07
CA THR A 312 -79.15 35.04 -31.81
C THR A 312 -80.09 34.97 -30.60
N GLY A 313 -81.40 34.84 -30.81
CA GLY A 313 -82.42 34.73 -29.76
C GLY A 313 -82.63 36.02 -28.95
N VAL A 314 -82.39 37.18 -29.55
CA VAL A 314 -82.35 38.50 -28.87
C VAL A 314 -83.59 39.32 -29.19
N SER A 315 -84.06 40.21 -28.30
CA SER A 315 -85.29 41.01 -28.56
C SER A 315 -85.02 42.39 -29.17
N ASP A 316 -83.83 42.97 -28.96
CA ASP A 316 -83.45 44.32 -29.42
C ASP A 316 -82.19 44.30 -30.32
N THR A 317 -82.12 45.19 -31.30
CA THR A 317 -80.99 45.25 -32.25
C THR A 317 -79.70 45.69 -31.59
N MET A 318 -79.77 46.56 -30.57
CA MET A 318 -78.60 46.99 -29.81
C MET A 318 -78.02 45.85 -28.95
N GLU A 319 -78.89 44.97 -28.43
CA GLU A 319 -78.44 43.82 -27.65
C GLU A 319 -77.70 42.79 -28.52
N VAL A 320 -78.05 42.66 -29.81
CA VAL A 320 -77.28 41.85 -30.77
C VAL A 320 -75.86 42.37 -30.90
N VAL A 321 -75.68 43.68 -31.11
CA VAL A 321 -74.35 44.32 -31.23
C VAL A 321 -73.53 44.09 -29.96
N HIS A 322 -74.11 44.34 -28.79
CA HIS A 322 -73.42 44.16 -27.51
C HIS A 322 -73.02 42.70 -27.24
N ARG A 323 -73.86 41.72 -27.64
CA ARG A 323 -73.49 40.30 -27.55
C ARG A 323 -72.35 39.93 -28.49
N PHE A 324 -72.34 40.44 -29.72
CA PHE A 324 -71.23 40.21 -30.65
C PHE A 324 -69.93 40.86 -30.18
N GLU A 325 -69.98 42.08 -29.63
CA GLU A 325 -68.80 42.74 -29.06
C GLU A 325 -68.26 41.99 -27.84
N ASN A 326 -69.14 41.58 -26.93
CA ASN A 326 -68.74 40.79 -25.75
C ASN A 326 -68.23 39.40 -26.14
N GLN A 327 -68.87 38.76 -27.11
CA GLN A 327 -68.42 37.47 -27.63
C GLN A 327 -67.05 37.62 -28.30
N GLY A 328 -66.82 38.70 -29.07
CA GLY A 328 -65.54 39.05 -29.67
C GLY A 328 -64.45 39.31 -28.64
N ASN A 329 -64.76 40.04 -27.57
CA ASN A 329 -63.85 40.26 -26.44
C ASN A 329 -63.53 38.94 -25.72
N THR A 330 -64.53 38.07 -25.52
CA THR A 330 -64.35 36.75 -24.91
C THR A 330 -63.51 35.84 -25.80
N THR A 331 -63.70 35.90 -27.14
CA THR A 331 -62.89 35.10 -28.07
C THR A 331 -61.44 35.54 -28.05
N LYS A 332 -61.16 36.85 -28.11
CA LYS A 332 -59.79 37.39 -27.99
C LYS A 332 -59.14 36.98 -26.67
N HIS A 333 -59.86 37.08 -25.55
CA HIS A 333 -59.34 36.66 -24.25
C HIS A 333 -59.00 35.16 -24.20
N LEU A 334 -59.86 34.30 -24.77
CA LEU A 334 -59.61 32.86 -24.85
C LEU A 334 -58.43 32.54 -25.78
N GLU A 335 -58.26 33.28 -26.87
CA GLU A 335 -57.15 33.13 -27.80
C GLU A 335 -55.81 33.56 -27.16
N ASP A 336 -55.82 34.64 -26.39
CA ASP A 336 -54.67 35.06 -25.57
C ASP A 336 -54.32 34.01 -24.51
N LEU A 337 -55.33 33.47 -23.81
CA LEU A 337 -55.14 32.42 -22.79
C LEU A 337 -54.57 31.13 -23.43
N LYS A 338 -55.08 30.77 -24.62
CA LYS A 338 -54.56 29.65 -25.42
C LYS A 338 -53.10 29.89 -25.80
N SER A 339 -52.75 31.07 -26.30
CA SER A 339 -51.36 31.43 -26.64
C SER A 339 -50.43 31.37 -25.43
N GLN A 340 -50.88 31.86 -24.26
CA GLN A 340 -50.10 31.79 -23.02
C GLN A 340 -49.91 30.34 -22.53
N ASN A 341 -50.94 29.51 -22.65
CA ASN A 341 -50.84 28.09 -22.30
C ASN A 341 -49.91 27.34 -23.26
N GLU A 342 -49.96 27.60 -24.57
CA GLU A 342 -49.03 27.02 -25.54
C GLU A 342 -47.57 27.41 -25.25
N LYS A 343 -47.31 28.68 -24.87
CA LYS A 343 -45.99 29.14 -24.41
C LYS A 343 -45.54 28.46 -23.11
N SER A 344 -46.47 28.20 -22.20
CA SER A 344 -46.17 27.51 -20.95
C SER A 344 -45.86 26.03 -21.18
N ILE A 345 -46.61 25.36 -22.07
CA ILE A 345 -46.38 23.97 -22.45
C ILE A 345 -45.02 23.80 -23.13
N THR A 346 -44.68 24.68 -24.08
CA THR A 346 -43.38 24.64 -24.77
C THR A 346 -42.23 24.83 -23.78
N ARG A 347 -42.31 25.83 -22.89
CA ARG A 347 -41.32 26.05 -21.83
C ARG A 347 -41.17 24.84 -20.90
N LEU A 348 -42.27 24.28 -20.41
CA LEU A 348 -42.24 23.11 -19.53
C LEU A 348 -41.71 21.85 -20.24
N SER A 349 -41.99 21.70 -21.53
CA SER A 349 -41.44 20.62 -22.36
C SER A 349 -39.92 20.75 -22.52
N GLU A 350 -39.41 21.95 -22.75
CA GLU A 350 -37.97 22.22 -22.80
C GLU A 350 -37.29 21.98 -21.45
N GLU A 351 -37.88 22.45 -20.34
CA GLU A 351 -37.37 22.22 -18.99
C GLU A 351 -37.35 20.72 -18.66
N LYS A 352 -38.41 19.98 -19.03
CA LYS A 352 -38.46 18.52 -18.90
C LYS A 352 -37.37 17.83 -19.71
N MET A 353 -37.17 18.24 -20.97
CA MET A 353 -36.11 17.67 -21.83
C MET A 353 -34.73 17.91 -21.24
N LYS A 354 -34.43 19.14 -20.79
CA LYS A 354 -33.17 19.48 -20.11
C LYS A 354 -32.95 18.65 -18.84
N LEU A 355 -33.98 18.49 -18.00
CA LEU A 355 -33.89 17.65 -16.80
C LEU A 355 -33.67 16.18 -17.16
N GLN A 356 -34.29 15.70 -18.24
CA GLN A 356 -34.14 14.33 -18.70
C GLN A 356 -32.74 14.08 -19.27
N ASP A 357 -32.19 15.03 -20.03
CA ASP A 357 -30.79 14.99 -20.51
C ASP A 357 -29.80 14.98 -19.34
N LEU A 358 -30.00 15.84 -18.32
CA LEU A 358 -29.17 15.85 -17.11
C LEU A 358 -29.30 14.55 -16.30
N PHE A 359 -30.49 13.96 -16.27
CA PHE A 359 -30.72 12.67 -15.61
C PHE A 359 -30.02 11.53 -16.37
N GLU A 360 -30.12 11.50 -17.69
CA GLU A 360 -29.39 10.54 -18.53
C GLU A 360 -27.88 10.72 -18.41
N GLU A 361 -27.40 11.97 -18.40
CA GLU A 361 -25.99 12.27 -18.15
C GLU A 361 -25.55 11.76 -16.77
N MET A 362 -26.30 12.00 -15.70
CA MET A 362 -25.97 11.47 -14.37
C MET A 362 -26.00 9.94 -14.33
N LYS A 363 -26.99 9.32 -14.98
CA LYS A 363 -27.14 7.85 -15.03
C LYS A 363 -25.97 7.18 -15.75
N TYR A 364 -25.59 7.69 -16.93
CA TYR A 364 -24.53 7.10 -17.74
C TYR A 364 -23.11 7.58 -17.37
N SER A 365 -22.95 8.78 -16.81
CA SER A 365 -21.65 9.26 -16.31
C SER A 365 -21.30 8.69 -14.92
N GLY A 366 -22.29 8.40 -14.08
CA GLY A 366 -22.11 7.71 -12.80
C GLY A 366 -21.59 6.29 -13.00
N ASP A 367 -22.18 5.53 -13.93
CA ASP A 367 -21.72 4.18 -14.28
C ASP A 367 -20.38 4.18 -15.01
N ALA A 368 -20.08 5.16 -15.86
CA ALA A 368 -18.78 5.28 -16.52
C ALA A 368 -17.63 5.61 -15.54
N LYS A 369 -17.92 6.29 -14.43
CA LYS A 369 -16.95 6.53 -13.33
C LYS A 369 -16.80 5.26 -12.48
N LEU A 370 -17.89 4.64 -12.04
CA LEU A 370 -17.87 3.38 -11.27
C LEU A 370 -17.20 2.23 -12.03
N SER A 371 -17.45 2.10 -13.33
CA SER A 371 -16.81 1.13 -14.22
C SER A 371 -15.31 1.38 -14.36
N ARG A 372 -14.88 2.66 -14.47
CA ARG A 372 -13.45 3.03 -14.47
C ARG A 372 -12.77 2.73 -13.14
N TYR A 373 -13.43 2.99 -12.01
CA TYR A 373 -12.89 2.62 -10.69
C TYR A 373 -12.81 1.10 -10.52
N ARG A 374 -13.85 0.34 -10.90
CA ARG A 374 -13.81 -1.14 -10.85
C ARG A 374 -12.75 -1.73 -11.77
N LYS A 375 -12.57 -1.22 -12.99
CA LYS A 375 -11.51 -1.66 -13.91
C LYS A 375 -10.12 -1.31 -13.41
N LYS A 376 -9.91 -0.09 -12.88
CA LYS A 376 -8.62 0.30 -12.28
C LYS A 376 -8.29 -0.54 -11.04
N SER A 377 -9.25 -0.75 -10.15
CA SER A 377 -9.06 -1.63 -8.98
C SER A 377 -8.81 -3.08 -9.39
N PHE A 378 -9.51 -3.60 -10.40
CA PHE A 378 -9.28 -4.96 -10.91
C PHE A 378 -7.90 -5.10 -11.57
N ILE A 379 -7.48 -4.13 -12.39
CA ILE A 379 -6.13 -4.11 -12.99
C ILE A 379 -5.05 -3.99 -11.90
N PHE A 380 -5.27 -3.17 -10.88
CA PHE A 380 -4.33 -3.04 -9.75
C PHE A 380 -4.21 -4.36 -8.98
N VAL A 381 -5.34 -5.00 -8.65
CA VAL A 381 -5.37 -6.29 -7.95
C VAL A 381 -4.71 -7.39 -8.78
N VAL A 382 -5.04 -7.51 -10.06
CA VAL A 382 -4.43 -8.51 -10.95
C VAL A 382 -2.93 -8.25 -11.14
N SER A 383 -2.51 -6.99 -11.27
CA SER A 383 -1.09 -6.64 -11.39
C SER A 383 -0.32 -6.91 -10.09
N THR A 384 -0.93 -6.70 -8.92
CA THR A 384 -0.31 -7.03 -7.63
C THR A 384 -0.22 -8.53 -7.40
N ILE A 385 -1.23 -9.30 -7.79
CA ILE A 385 -1.20 -10.76 -7.72
C ILE A 385 -0.12 -11.30 -8.66
N PHE A 386 -0.04 -10.81 -9.89
CA PHE A 386 0.97 -11.24 -10.86
C PHE A 386 2.40 -10.88 -10.40
N LEU A 387 2.61 -9.72 -9.76
CA LEU A 387 3.90 -9.37 -9.16
C LEU A 387 4.25 -10.26 -7.96
N MET A 388 3.27 -10.59 -7.12
CA MET A 388 3.45 -11.50 -5.99
C MET A 388 3.76 -12.92 -6.47
N ASP A 389 3.09 -13.40 -7.52
CA ASP A 389 3.36 -14.70 -8.14
C ASP A 389 4.75 -14.73 -8.78
N ILE A 390 5.19 -13.66 -9.46
CA ILE A 390 6.56 -13.55 -9.98
C ILE A 390 7.59 -13.55 -8.85
N LEU A 391 7.33 -12.82 -7.75
CA LEU A 391 8.24 -12.78 -6.59
C LEU A 391 8.29 -14.12 -5.86
N LEU A 392 7.17 -14.82 -5.71
CA LEU A 392 7.12 -16.18 -5.18
C LEU A 392 7.85 -17.16 -6.10
N PHE A 393 7.66 -17.08 -7.42
CA PHE A 393 8.35 -17.93 -8.37
C PHE A 393 9.87 -17.66 -8.40
N SER A 394 10.30 -16.40 -8.25
CA SER A 394 11.71 -16.04 -8.09
C SER A 394 12.28 -16.51 -6.75
N SER A 395 11.49 -16.53 -5.68
CA SER A 395 11.94 -16.98 -4.35
C SER A 395 12.10 -18.51 -4.32
N VAL A 396 11.17 -19.25 -4.91
CA VAL A 396 11.25 -20.71 -5.05
C VAL A 396 12.40 -21.13 -5.98
N ASN A 397 12.67 -20.37 -7.06
CA ASN A 397 13.83 -20.65 -7.90
C ASN A 397 15.18 -20.30 -7.23
N TYR A 398 15.23 -19.32 -6.34
CA TYR A 398 16.44 -19.04 -5.55
C TYR A 398 16.71 -20.12 -4.50
N GLU A 399 15.69 -20.71 -3.88
CA GLU A 399 15.89 -21.86 -2.97
C GLU A 399 16.28 -23.15 -3.71
N CYS A 400 15.78 -23.39 -4.92
CA CYS A 400 16.21 -24.54 -5.74
C CYS A 400 17.63 -24.38 -6.31
N SER A 401 18.11 -23.16 -6.59
CA SER A 401 19.47 -22.96 -7.10
C SER A 401 20.55 -23.06 -6.02
N CYS A 402 20.21 -22.90 -4.74
CA CYS A 402 21.16 -23.05 -3.64
C CYS A 402 21.39 -24.51 -3.20
N TYR A 403 20.59 -25.47 -3.69
CA TYR A 403 20.72 -26.89 -3.32
C TYR A 403 21.46 -27.76 -4.35
N VAL A 404 21.92 -27.19 -5.49
CA VAL A 404 22.62 -27.93 -6.55
C VAL A 404 24.15 -27.70 -6.55
N ASP A 405 24.67 -26.78 -5.73
CA ASP A 405 26.13 -26.50 -5.65
C ASP A 405 26.83 -27.12 -4.43
N GLN A 406 26.20 -28.08 -3.73
CA GLN A 406 26.88 -28.97 -2.77
C GLN A 406 26.30 -30.39 -2.86
N GLY A 407 26.92 -31.26 -3.67
CA GLY A 407 26.62 -32.70 -3.69
C GLY A 407 26.99 -33.38 -5.00
#